data_AF-A0A3L9MFF8-F1
#
_entry.id   AF-A0A3L9MFF8-F1
#
_cell.length_a   1.000
_cell.length_b   1.000
_cell.length_c   1.000
_cell.angle_alpha   90.00
_cell.angle_beta   90.00
_cell.angle_gamma   90.00
#
_symmetry.space_group_name_H-M   'P 1'
#
loop_
_entity.id
_entity.type
_entity.pdbx_description
1 polymer ?
#
loop_
_entity_poly.entity_id
_entity_poly.type
_entity_poly.pdbx_seq_one_letter_code
_entity_poly.pdbx_strand_id
1 'polypeptide(L)'
;MPSLNSDSILSVNNHLRASFSDQSVLILNALGGIDEVEDIILLKKDSTIKSQMKILQLKSAINSKINIAMTELDAVAAEYDCEGERVAQMAYYVDNINSEKNNRVVYYSIVAGALTSIAGAIITNDNVGNVVDIGGGVLGAGLGFATLNPKGKKVEFIHNRNILGDVWKGKLDSDNFPPFVWYMYSEKKFWGNTDNKSMLEHIKERWLKFNFENDLDAANNSVNFNEGGTYLASDLHNRNLMLNQMQSATRTIHQIINYLLLDLDKFVYEYK
;
A
#
# COMPACT_ATOMS: atom_id res chain seq x y z
N MET A 1 18.38 -4.24 0.03
CA MET A 1 18.04 -3.18 -0.93
C MET A 1 19.33 -2.75 -1.63
N PRO A 2 19.33 -2.45 -2.95
CA PRO A 2 20.54 -2.04 -3.64
C PRO A 2 21.13 -0.78 -2.99
N SER A 3 22.46 -0.74 -2.82
CA SER A 3 23.20 0.30 -2.09
C SER A 3 23.37 1.63 -2.84
N LEU A 4 22.70 1.81 -3.99
CA LEU A 4 22.82 2.98 -4.85
C LEU A 4 21.54 3.80 -4.82
N ASN A 5 21.66 5.12 -4.70
CA ASN A 5 20.54 6.03 -4.85
C ASN A 5 20.03 6.03 -6.31
N SER A 6 18.79 6.46 -6.53
CA SER A 6 18.12 6.38 -7.83
C SER A 6 18.85 7.12 -8.96
N ASP A 7 19.51 8.24 -8.67
CA ASP A 7 20.33 8.94 -9.67
C ASP A 7 21.52 8.09 -10.13
N SER A 8 22.18 7.38 -9.22
CA SER A 8 23.29 6.47 -9.56
C SER A 8 22.80 5.28 -10.39
N ILE A 9 21.65 4.70 -10.03
CA ILE A 9 21.04 3.60 -10.79
C ILE A 9 20.75 4.05 -12.23
N LEU A 10 20.14 5.23 -12.39
CA LEU A 10 19.83 5.78 -13.71
C LEU A 10 21.09 6.14 -14.50
N SER A 11 22.12 6.65 -13.84
CA SER A 11 23.40 6.97 -14.50
C SER A 11 24.11 5.71 -15.01
N VAL A 12 24.13 4.63 -14.22
CA VAL A 12 24.76 3.36 -14.62
C VAL A 12 24.00 2.71 -15.77
N ASN A 13 22.67 2.82 -15.79
CA ASN A 13 21.79 2.20 -16.78
C ASN A 13 21.31 3.18 -17.87
N ASN A 14 22.08 4.23 -18.14
CA ASN A 14 21.65 5.31 -19.04
C ASN A 14 21.38 4.84 -20.49
N HIS A 15 22.02 3.76 -20.95
CA HIS A 15 21.77 3.19 -22.27
C HIS A 15 20.37 2.56 -22.39
N LEU A 16 19.76 2.12 -21.29
CA LEU A 16 18.40 1.56 -21.28
C LEU A 16 17.32 2.62 -21.55
N ARG A 17 17.63 3.90 -21.38
CA ARG A 17 16.71 5.02 -21.64
C ARG A 17 16.25 5.15 -23.10
N ALA A 18 16.92 4.46 -24.02
CA ALA A 18 16.49 4.35 -25.41
C ALA A 18 15.22 3.50 -25.59
N SER A 19 14.86 2.69 -24.58
CA SER A 19 13.73 1.74 -24.63
C SER A 19 12.83 1.78 -23.40
N PHE A 20 13.34 2.26 -22.26
CA PHE A 20 12.63 2.29 -21.00
C PHE A 20 12.59 3.70 -20.42
N SER A 21 11.46 4.09 -19.82
CA SER A 21 11.40 5.30 -19.01
C SER A 21 12.33 5.20 -17.78
N ASP A 22 12.69 6.33 -17.17
CA ASP A 22 13.46 6.34 -15.92
C ASP A 22 12.75 5.53 -14.82
N GLN A 23 11.42 5.63 -14.73
CA GLN A 23 10.62 4.86 -13.78
C GLN A 23 10.72 3.35 -14.09
N SER A 24 10.63 2.96 -15.37
CA SER A 24 10.76 1.58 -15.81
C SER A 24 12.14 1.00 -15.46
N VAL A 25 13.22 1.76 -15.66
CA VAL A 25 14.58 1.35 -15.26
C VAL A 25 14.70 1.18 -13.74
N LEU A 26 14.14 2.09 -12.95
CA LEU A 26 14.16 2.00 -11.48
C LEU A 26 13.36 0.80 -10.96
N ILE A 27 12.21 0.50 -11.57
CA ILE A 27 11.41 -0.68 -11.22
C ILE A 27 12.16 -1.97 -11.60
N LEU A 28 12.71 -2.05 -12.81
CA LEU A 28 13.53 -3.20 -13.23
C LEU A 28 14.70 -3.42 -12.28
N ASN A 29 15.40 -2.37 -11.88
CA ASN A 29 16.47 -2.48 -10.90
C ASN A 29 15.97 -2.97 -9.54
N ALA A 30 14.85 -2.43 -9.04
CA ALA A 30 14.26 -2.85 -7.77
C ALA A 30 13.81 -4.32 -7.77
N LEU A 31 13.35 -4.83 -8.92
CA LEU A 31 12.95 -6.23 -9.11
C LEU A 31 14.14 -7.14 -9.50
N GLY A 32 15.34 -6.59 -9.65
CA GLY A 32 16.52 -7.32 -10.11
C GLY A 32 16.35 -7.87 -11.53
N GLY A 33 15.68 -7.14 -12.42
CA GLY A 33 15.40 -7.50 -13.82
C GLY A 33 16.35 -6.89 -14.85
N ILE A 34 17.35 -6.11 -14.41
CA ILE A 34 18.28 -5.41 -15.31
C ILE A 34 19.15 -6.40 -16.08
N ASP A 35 19.70 -7.41 -15.40
CA ASP A 35 20.57 -8.41 -16.03
C ASP A 35 19.83 -9.18 -17.14
N GLU A 36 18.57 -9.54 -16.92
CA GLU A 36 17.77 -10.17 -17.97
C GLU A 36 17.49 -9.24 -19.16
N VAL A 37 17.33 -7.94 -18.93
CA VAL A 37 17.19 -6.95 -20.01
C VAL A 37 18.48 -6.84 -20.81
N GLU A 38 19.64 -6.80 -20.16
CA GLU A 38 20.95 -6.79 -20.84
C GLU A 38 21.15 -8.04 -21.71
N ASP A 39 20.81 -9.22 -21.18
CA ASP A 39 20.86 -10.47 -21.93
C ASP A 39 19.95 -10.42 -23.17
N ILE A 40 18.75 -9.83 -23.05
CA ILE A 40 17.87 -9.63 -24.21
C ILE A 40 18.53 -8.71 -25.24
N ILE A 41 19.18 -7.61 -24.84
CA ILE A 41 19.89 -6.71 -25.78
C ILE A 41 20.95 -7.48 -26.58
N LEU A 42 21.72 -8.34 -25.92
CA LEU A 42 22.75 -9.15 -26.58
C LEU A 42 22.13 -10.16 -27.55
N LEU A 43 21.07 -10.86 -27.12
CA LEU A 43 20.39 -11.89 -27.92
C LEU A 43 19.65 -11.33 -29.12
N LYS A 44 19.16 -10.08 -29.07
CA LYS A 44 18.47 -9.44 -30.20
C LYS A 44 19.36 -9.25 -31.44
N LYS A 45 20.69 -9.35 -31.28
CA LYS A 45 21.65 -9.33 -32.39
C LYS A 45 21.66 -10.63 -33.21
N ASP A 46 21.11 -11.71 -32.65
CA ASP A 46 21.01 -13.02 -33.28
C ASP A 46 19.55 -13.37 -33.60
N SER A 47 19.26 -13.56 -34.89
CA SER A 47 17.92 -13.88 -35.39
C SER A 47 17.58 -15.38 -35.34
N THR A 48 18.43 -16.23 -34.77
CA THR A 48 18.11 -17.65 -34.64
C THR A 48 16.90 -17.91 -33.76
N ILE A 49 16.17 -18.99 -34.05
CA ILE A 49 15.03 -19.46 -33.24
C ILE A 49 15.44 -19.69 -31.79
N LYS A 50 16.68 -20.17 -31.56
CA LYS A 50 17.22 -20.39 -30.22
C LYS A 50 17.31 -19.08 -29.42
N SER A 51 17.83 -18.02 -30.05
CA SER A 51 17.94 -16.70 -29.42
C SER A 51 16.58 -16.07 -29.18
N GLN A 52 15.65 -16.18 -30.14
CA GLN A 52 14.26 -15.74 -29.95
C GLN A 52 13.56 -16.49 -28.79
N MET A 53 13.73 -17.80 -28.69
CA MET A 53 13.17 -18.59 -27.59
C MET A 53 13.76 -18.15 -26.24
N LYS A 54 15.07 -17.86 -26.18
CA LYS A 54 15.71 -17.41 -24.95
C LYS A 54 15.23 -16.01 -24.54
N ILE A 55 15.03 -15.10 -25.49
CA ILE A 55 14.42 -13.78 -25.25
C ILE A 55 13.04 -13.94 -24.61
N LEU A 56 12.19 -14.84 -25.12
CA LEU A 56 10.86 -15.09 -24.55
C LEU A 56 10.94 -15.68 -23.13
N GLN A 57 11.93 -16.54 -22.85
CA GLN A 57 12.17 -17.05 -21.49
C GLN A 57 12.57 -15.95 -20.51
N LEU A 58 13.48 -15.05 -20.91
CA LEU A 58 13.91 -13.91 -20.09
C LEU A 58 12.76 -12.93 -19.84
N LYS A 59 11.99 -12.61 -20.89
CA LYS A 59 10.76 -11.81 -20.75
C LYS A 59 9.79 -12.44 -19.76
N SER A 60 9.58 -13.76 -19.83
CA SER A 60 8.71 -14.48 -18.90
C SER A 60 9.21 -14.37 -17.45
N ALA A 61 10.53 -14.47 -17.23
CA ALA A 61 11.13 -14.29 -15.91
C ALA A 61 10.91 -12.87 -15.36
N ILE A 62 11.11 -11.84 -16.19
CA ILE A 62 10.84 -10.44 -15.82
C ILE A 62 9.33 -10.26 -15.51
N ASN A 63 8.43 -10.76 -16.36
CA ASN A 63 6.99 -10.70 -16.13
C ASN A 63 6.59 -11.40 -14.83
N SER A 64 7.22 -12.53 -14.48
CA SER A 64 6.96 -13.20 -13.20
C SER A 64 7.33 -12.32 -12.01
N LYS A 65 8.48 -11.63 -12.06
CA LYS A 65 8.90 -10.68 -11.01
C LYS A 65 7.92 -9.52 -10.89
N ILE A 66 7.49 -8.97 -12.02
CA ILE A 66 6.50 -7.89 -12.07
C ILE A 66 5.15 -8.34 -11.48
N ASN A 67 4.68 -9.53 -11.82
CA ASN A 67 3.41 -10.08 -11.32
C ASN A 67 3.41 -10.29 -9.80
N ILE A 68 4.53 -10.75 -9.23
CA ILE A 68 4.70 -10.86 -7.78
C ILE A 68 4.58 -9.49 -7.13
N ALA A 69 5.27 -8.48 -7.67
CA ALA A 69 5.22 -7.11 -7.18
C ALA A 69 3.81 -6.47 -7.30
N MET A 70 3.08 -6.76 -8.39
CA MET A 70 1.68 -6.33 -8.53
C MET A 70 0.79 -7.01 -7.50
N THR A 71 1.02 -8.29 -7.20
CA THR A 71 0.28 -9.02 -6.15
C THR A 71 0.51 -8.41 -4.76
N GLU A 72 1.75 -8.01 -4.46
CA GLU A 72 2.09 -7.29 -3.23
C GLU A 72 1.36 -5.93 -3.13
N LEU A 73 1.27 -5.19 -4.23
CA LEU A 73 0.52 -3.93 -4.30
C LEU A 73 -0.98 -4.14 -4.12
N ASP A 74 -1.54 -5.16 -4.77
CA ASP A 74 -2.97 -5.48 -4.66
C ASP A 74 -3.33 -5.90 -3.22
N ALA A 75 -2.45 -6.66 -2.55
CA ALA A 75 -2.61 -7.01 -1.14
C ALA A 75 -2.60 -5.78 -0.23
N VAL A 76 -1.65 -4.85 -0.44
CA VAL A 76 -1.57 -3.60 0.32
C VAL A 76 -2.80 -2.70 0.05
N ALA A 77 -3.26 -2.61 -1.20
CA ALA A 77 -4.46 -1.85 -1.56
C ALA A 77 -5.72 -2.44 -0.92
N ALA A 78 -5.85 -3.77 -0.90
CA ALA A 78 -6.95 -4.46 -0.26
C ALA A 78 -6.93 -4.26 1.26
N GLU A 79 -5.75 -4.27 1.88
CA GLU A 79 -5.64 -3.99 3.31
C GLU A 79 -6.11 -2.57 3.65
N TYR A 80 -5.71 -1.56 2.86
CA TYR A 80 -6.23 -0.20 3.03
C TYR A 80 -7.74 -0.12 2.89
N ASP A 81 -8.33 -0.84 1.92
CA ASP A 81 -9.78 -0.89 1.69
C ASP A 81 -10.53 -1.52 2.86
N CYS A 82 -10.09 -2.71 3.29
CA CYS A 82 -10.69 -3.42 4.41
C CYS A 82 -10.60 -2.62 5.70
N GLU A 83 -9.45 -1.99 5.96
CA GLU A 83 -9.29 -1.17 7.16
C GLU A 83 -10.06 0.15 7.06
N GLY A 84 -10.17 0.74 5.86
CA GLY A 84 -11.01 1.90 5.59
C GLY A 84 -12.48 1.62 5.89
N GLU A 85 -13.01 0.50 5.40
CA GLU A 85 -14.38 0.05 5.65
C GLU A 85 -14.63 -0.22 7.14
N ARG A 86 -13.70 -0.90 7.82
CA ARG A 86 -13.79 -1.14 9.27
C ARG A 86 -13.85 0.16 10.06
N VAL A 87 -13.00 1.12 9.73
CA VAL A 87 -12.96 2.44 10.38
C VAL A 87 -14.22 3.25 10.07
N ALA A 88 -14.73 3.20 8.83
CA ALA A 88 -15.96 3.88 8.43
C ALA A 88 -17.17 3.40 9.21
N GLN A 89 -17.33 2.08 9.37
CA GLN A 89 -18.40 1.50 10.18
C GLN A 89 -18.33 1.96 11.64
N MET A 90 -17.12 2.02 12.20
CA MET A 90 -16.93 2.53 13.56
C MET A 90 -17.25 4.03 13.66
N ALA A 91 -16.88 4.83 12.66
CA ALA A 91 -17.22 6.26 12.61
C ALA A 91 -18.74 6.48 12.62
N TYR A 92 -19.46 5.75 11.75
CA TYR A 92 -20.93 5.78 11.71
C TYR A 92 -21.57 5.32 13.00
N TYR A 93 -21.01 4.30 13.67
CA TYR A 93 -21.46 3.88 14.99
C TYR A 93 -21.36 5.04 15.99
N VAL A 94 -20.20 5.67 16.10
CA VAL A 94 -19.98 6.79 17.04
C VAL A 94 -20.88 7.99 16.71
N ASP A 95 -21.07 8.31 15.43
CA ASP A 95 -22.01 9.34 14.97
C ASP A 95 -23.46 9.02 15.37
N ASN A 96 -23.88 7.77 15.22
CA ASN A 96 -25.24 7.34 15.60
C ASN A 96 -25.47 7.39 17.11
N ILE A 97 -24.43 7.20 17.92
CA ILE A 97 -24.54 7.38 19.38
C ILE A 97 -24.50 8.87 19.75
N ASN A 98 -23.76 9.70 19.01
CA ASN A 98 -23.69 11.15 19.21
C ASN A 98 -24.96 11.90 18.79
N SER A 99 -25.70 11.36 17.82
CA SER A 99 -26.84 12.03 17.18
C SER A 99 -28.21 11.82 17.83
N GLU A 100 -28.30 11.35 19.10
CA GLU A 100 -29.57 11.03 19.81
C GLU A 100 -30.63 12.16 19.85
N LYS A 101 -31.31 12.39 18.72
CA LYS A 101 -32.75 12.67 18.61
C LYS A 101 -33.43 11.32 18.37
N ASN A 102 -33.80 10.66 19.47
CA ASN A 102 -34.86 9.65 19.59
C ASN A 102 -35.00 8.63 18.43
N ASN A 103 -34.29 7.49 18.47
CA ASN A 103 -34.74 6.27 17.75
C ASN A 103 -34.10 4.97 18.29
N ARG A 104 -34.63 4.48 19.41
CA ARG A 104 -34.17 3.30 20.17
C ARG A 104 -34.26 1.93 19.45
N VAL A 105 -34.59 1.86 18.16
CA VAL A 105 -35.07 0.59 17.53
C VAL A 105 -34.20 0.07 16.37
N VAL A 106 -33.16 0.77 15.91
CA VAL A 106 -32.30 0.29 14.79
C VAL A 106 -30.97 -0.35 15.25
N TYR A 107 -30.64 -0.26 16.55
CA TYR A 107 -29.27 -0.47 17.04
C TYR A 107 -28.79 -1.92 17.14
N TYR A 108 -29.67 -2.92 17.09
CA TYR A 108 -29.26 -4.33 17.30
C TYR A 108 -29.05 -5.15 16.03
N SER A 109 -29.53 -4.71 14.86
CA SER A 109 -29.44 -5.48 13.61
C SER A 109 -28.13 -5.28 12.85
N ILE A 110 -27.44 -4.14 13.03
CA ILE A 110 -26.19 -3.84 12.32
C ILE A 110 -24.98 -4.51 13.01
N VAL A 111 -25.02 -4.62 14.34
CA VAL A 111 -23.93 -5.24 15.13
C VAL A 111 -23.82 -6.75 14.89
N ALA A 112 -24.92 -7.43 14.53
CA ALA A 112 -24.89 -8.85 14.20
C ALA A 112 -24.32 -9.14 12.79
N GLY A 113 -24.40 -8.19 11.86
CA GLY A 113 -23.95 -8.37 10.47
C GLY A 113 -22.50 -7.97 10.19
N ALA A 114 -21.91 -7.09 11.01
CA ALA A 114 -20.53 -6.63 10.83
C ALA A 114 -19.47 -7.53 11.50
N LEU A 115 -19.89 -8.54 12.28
CA LEU A 115 -19.00 -9.55 12.87
C LEU A 115 -18.77 -10.77 11.96
N THR A 116 -19.31 -10.79 10.74
CA THR A 116 -19.26 -11.95 9.83
C THR A 116 -18.30 -11.82 8.64
N SER A 117 -17.31 -10.92 8.66
CA SER A 117 -16.29 -10.89 7.61
C SER A 117 -15.01 -11.65 8.01
N ILE A 118 -14.87 -12.80 7.35
CA ILE A 118 -13.72 -13.71 7.27
C ILE A 118 -13.63 -14.74 8.40
N ALA A 119 -14.49 -15.76 8.30
CA ALA A 119 -14.12 -17.10 8.74
C ALA A 119 -13.00 -17.62 7.81
N GLY A 120 -11.74 -17.41 8.21
CA GLY A 120 -10.67 -18.30 7.76
C GLY A 120 -10.98 -19.69 8.30
N ALA A 121 -10.97 -20.69 7.44
CA ALA A 121 -11.37 -22.05 7.77
C ALA A 121 -10.62 -22.58 9.00
N ILE A 122 -11.27 -22.57 10.16
CA ILE A 122 -10.91 -23.43 11.28
C ILE A 122 -11.44 -24.82 10.93
N ILE A 123 -10.66 -25.56 10.15
CA ILE A 123 -10.71 -27.03 10.22
C ILE A 123 -9.81 -27.38 11.39
N THR A 124 -10.38 -27.49 12.58
CA THR A 124 -9.76 -28.26 13.67
C THR A 124 -9.80 -29.72 13.27
N ASN A 125 -8.70 -30.22 12.70
CA ASN A 125 -8.38 -31.63 12.79
C ASN A 125 -7.19 -31.76 13.74
N ASP A 126 -7.44 -32.47 14.84
CA ASP A 126 -6.41 -32.82 15.80
C ASP A 126 -5.29 -33.62 15.12
N ASN A 127 -4.05 -33.20 15.40
CA ASN A 127 -2.75 -33.77 15.04
C ASN A 127 -2.00 -33.17 13.84
N VAL A 128 -0.83 -32.64 14.20
CA VAL A 128 0.40 -32.43 13.40
C VAL A 128 0.50 -31.12 12.61
N GLY A 129 1.40 -30.25 13.11
CA GLY A 129 2.51 -29.73 12.30
C GLY A 129 2.32 -28.35 11.65
N ASN A 130 3.04 -27.37 12.17
CA ASN A 130 3.49 -26.12 11.53
C ASN A 130 2.55 -25.51 10.49
N VAL A 131 1.69 -24.60 10.94
CA VAL A 131 1.02 -23.63 10.06
C VAL A 131 2.01 -22.51 9.77
N VAL A 132 2.34 -22.34 8.49
CA VAL A 132 3.07 -21.19 7.95
C VAL A 132 2.05 -20.07 7.76
N ASP A 133 2.24 -18.95 8.46
CA ASP A 133 1.44 -17.74 8.32
C ASP A 133 1.64 -17.13 6.92
N ILE A 134 0.71 -17.44 6.01
CA ILE A 134 0.55 -16.73 4.74
C ILE A 134 -0.85 -16.11 4.77
N GLY A 135 -0.89 -14.80 5.02
CA GLY A 135 -2.06 -13.96 4.79
C GLY A 135 -3.23 -14.18 5.74
N GLY A 136 -3.41 -13.27 6.70
CA GLY A 136 -4.64 -13.20 7.48
C GLY A 136 -4.42 -12.68 8.88
N GLY A 137 -4.39 -11.36 9.04
CA GLY A 137 -4.48 -10.74 10.36
C GLY A 137 -5.86 -11.03 10.96
N VAL A 138 -5.95 -12.03 11.83
CA VAL A 138 -7.12 -12.29 12.69
C VAL A 138 -6.87 -11.65 14.05
N LEU A 139 -7.91 -10.99 14.58
CA LEU A 139 -8.42 -11.07 15.96
C LEU A 139 -8.84 -9.70 16.52
N GLY A 140 -10.06 -9.69 17.07
CA GLY A 140 -10.79 -8.50 17.47
C GLY A 140 -10.64 -8.07 18.92
N ALA A 141 -11.27 -6.93 19.22
CA ALA A 141 -11.66 -6.39 20.52
C ALA A 141 -12.56 -5.17 20.20
N GLY A 142 -13.60 -4.75 20.92
CA GLY A 142 -14.01 -4.91 22.31
C GLY A 142 -14.67 -3.57 22.65
N LEU A 143 -15.99 -3.52 22.83
CA LEU A 143 -16.74 -2.27 23.03
C LEU A 143 -16.27 -1.55 24.31
N GLY A 144 -15.61 -0.40 24.16
CA GLY A 144 -15.20 0.49 25.27
C GLY A 144 -16.25 1.58 25.56
N PHE A 145 -16.57 1.78 26.85
CA PHE A 145 -17.65 2.63 27.37
C PHE A 145 -17.68 4.07 26.81
N ALA A 146 -18.88 4.53 26.43
CA ALA A 146 -19.12 5.91 26.01
C ALA A 146 -18.98 6.88 27.20
N THR A 147 -17.87 7.62 27.28
CA THR A 147 -17.71 8.72 28.25
C THR A 147 -18.34 10.01 27.69
N LEU A 148 -19.21 10.65 28.45
CA LEU A 148 -19.77 11.98 28.13
C LEU A 148 -18.66 13.05 28.16
N ASN A 149 -18.32 13.60 27.00
CA ASN A 149 -17.38 14.70 26.82
C ASN A 149 -18.05 15.81 25.98
N PRO A 150 -17.85 17.11 26.28
CA PRO A 150 -18.37 18.22 25.45
C PRO A 150 -17.97 18.15 23.97
N LYS A 151 -16.92 17.39 23.60
CA LYS A 151 -16.53 17.14 22.20
C LYS A 151 -17.20 15.92 21.54
N GLY A 152 -18.14 15.26 22.22
CA GLY A 152 -18.83 14.05 21.76
C GLY A 152 -18.38 12.77 22.48
N LYS A 153 -19.15 11.69 22.31
CA LYS A 153 -18.87 10.36 22.84
C LYS A 153 -17.64 9.78 22.13
N LYS A 154 -16.87 9.01 22.89
CA LYS A 154 -15.61 8.39 22.49
C LYS A 154 -15.75 6.87 22.43
N VAL A 155 -14.96 6.23 21.58
CA VAL A 155 -14.84 4.77 21.53
C VAL A 155 -13.38 4.36 21.62
N GLU A 156 -13.11 3.23 22.24
CA GLU A 156 -11.81 2.59 22.17
C GLU A 156 -11.72 1.82 20.84
N PHE A 157 -10.68 2.10 20.06
CA PHE A 157 -10.43 1.46 18.78
C PHE A 157 -8.97 1.02 18.71
N ILE A 158 -8.76 -0.28 18.50
CA ILE A 158 -7.45 -0.93 18.56
C ILE A 158 -7.08 -1.41 17.16
N HIS A 159 -5.83 -1.14 16.76
CA HIS A 159 -5.26 -1.62 15.51
C HIS A 159 -3.76 -1.86 15.72
N ASN A 160 -3.41 -3.07 16.18
CA ASN A 160 -2.02 -3.46 16.46
C ASN A 160 -1.08 -3.24 15.27
N ARG A 161 -1.60 -3.34 14.03
CA ARG A 161 -0.86 -3.05 12.80
C ARG A 161 -1.32 -1.70 12.24
N ASN A 162 -0.59 -0.62 12.53
CA ASN A 162 -0.94 0.71 12.02
C ASN A 162 -0.12 1.10 10.78
N ILE A 163 -0.64 0.75 9.62
CA ILE A 163 -0.07 1.09 8.30
C ILE A 163 0.04 2.60 8.04
N LEU A 164 -0.79 3.45 8.68
CA LEU A 164 -0.68 4.91 8.57
C LEU A 164 0.49 5.48 9.38
N GLY A 165 0.92 4.79 10.44
CA GLY A 165 2.00 5.24 11.31
C GLY A 165 3.34 5.35 10.57
N ASP A 166 3.68 4.33 9.80
CA ASP A 166 4.92 4.31 8.99
C ASP A 166 4.88 5.37 7.89
N VAL A 167 3.72 5.54 7.24
CA VAL A 167 3.49 6.60 6.24
C VAL A 167 3.71 7.98 6.87
N TRP A 168 3.15 8.24 8.05
CA TRP A 168 3.32 9.52 8.73
C TRP A 168 4.77 9.76 9.17
N LYS A 169 5.44 8.75 9.72
CA LYS A 169 6.87 8.84 10.09
C LYS A 169 7.75 9.01 8.86
N GLY A 170 7.31 8.55 7.70
CA GLY A 170 8.12 8.49 6.48
C GLY A 170 9.25 7.47 6.59
N LYS A 171 9.09 6.46 7.44
CA LYS A 171 10.09 5.43 7.70
C LYS A 171 9.39 4.08 7.86
N LEU A 172 9.94 3.07 7.20
CA LEU A 172 9.52 1.68 7.38
C LEU A 172 10.19 1.13 8.65
N ASP A 173 9.56 1.36 9.79
CA ASP A 173 10.03 0.86 11.10
C ASP A 173 9.42 -0.51 11.45
N SER A 174 8.41 -0.94 10.69
CA SER A 174 7.68 -2.17 10.94
C SER A 174 7.60 -3.04 9.68
N ASP A 175 7.12 -4.27 9.82
CA ASP A 175 6.84 -5.18 8.70
C ASP A 175 5.50 -4.84 8.01
N ASN A 176 5.10 -3.55 8.02
CA ASN A 176 3.83 -3.08 7.48
C ASN A 176 3.78 -3.08 5.95
N PHE A 177 4.93 -2.99 5.28
CA PHE A 177 4.98 -2.92 3.83
C PHE A 177 6.04 -3.87 3.25
N PRO A 178 5.71 -4.54 2.13
CA PRO A 178 6.74 -5.17 1.32
C PRO A 178 7.80 -4.13 0.89
N PRO A 179 9.09 -4.49 0.90
CA PRO A 179 10.18 -3.56 0.57
C PRO A 179 10.00 -2.85 -0.79
N PHE A 180 9.51 -3.55 -1.80
CA PHE A 180 9.25 -2.98 -3.13
C PHE A 180 8.14 -1.92 -3.07
N VAL A 181 7.03 -2.22 -2.41
CA VAL A 181 5.91 -1.28 -2.25
C VAL A 181 6.36 -0.01 -1.51
N TRP A 182 7.13 -0.16 -0.43
CA TRP A 182 7.69 0.99 0.29
C TRP A 182 8.65 1.84 -0.55
N TYR A 183 9.48 1.19 -1.37
CA TYR A 183 10.36 1.88 -2.31
C TYR A 183 9.56 2.73 -3.31
N MET A 184 8.48 2.18 -3.87
CA MET A 184 7.59 2.92 -4.79
C MET A 184 6.94 4.14 -4.14
N TYR A 185 6.67 4.10 -2.84
CA TYR A 185 6.12 5.21 -2.07
C TYR A 185 7.14 6.32 -1.77
N SER A 186 8.36 5.92 -1.42
CA SER A 186 9.39 6.80 -0.85
C SER A 186 10.33 7.40 -1.88
N GLU A 187 10.46 6.80 -3.07
CA GLU A 187 11.36 7.30 -4.10
C GLU A 187 10.74 8.46 -4.89
N LYS A 188 11.47 9.59 -4.93
CA LYS A 188 11.06 10.87 -5.53
C LYS A 188 10.94 10.78 -7.05
N LYS A 189 11.78 9.96 -7.69
CA LYS A 189 11.79 9.78 -9.16
C LYS A 189 10.51 9.15 -9.72
N PHE A 190 9.66 8.56 -8.88
CA PHE A 190 8.35 8.08 -9.33
C PHE A 190 7.30 9.20 -9.42
N TRP A 191 7.50 10.34 -8.77
CA TRP A 191 6.45 11.36 -8.58
C TRP A 191 6.82 12.80 -8.97
N GLY A 192 8.08 13.07 -9.34
CA GLY A 192 8.54 14.44 -9.55
C GLY A 192 9.12 14.74 -10.93
N ASN A 193 8.50 15.70 -11.63
CA ASN A 193 9.20 16.65 -12.51
C ASN A 193 9.05 18.11 -12.02
N THR A 194 8.36 18.39 -10.90
CA THR A 194 8.02 19.78 -10.51
C THR A 194 8.43 20.22 -9.11
N ASP A 195 8.64 19.32 -8.14
CA ASP A 195 8.97 19.73 -6.75
C ASP A 195 9.86 18.78 -5.94
N ASN A 196 10.47 17.77 -6.58
CA ASN A 196 11.42 16.82 -5.96
C ASN A 196 10.90 16.16 -4.66
N LYS A 197 9.61 15.84 -4.65
CA LYS A 197 8.93 15.13 -3.56
C LYS A 197 8.50 13.73 -4.00
N SER A 198 8.54 12.82 -3.04
CA SER A 198 7.99 11.47 -3.11
C SER A 198 6.48 11.49 -2.86
N MET A 199 5.82 10.38 -3.20
CA MET A 199 4.41 10.21 -2.89
C MET A 199 4.13 10.38 -1.39
N LEU A 200 4.97 9.79 -0.53
CA LEU A 200 4.80 9.93 0.93
C LEU A 200 4.85 11.39 1.38
N GLU A 201 5.81 12.17 0.84
CA GLU A 201 5.93 13.59 1.15
C GLU A 201 4.66 14.35 0.73
N HIS A 202 4.14 14.12 -0.49
CA HIS A 202 2.88 14.75 -0.94
C HIS A 202 1.66 14.33 -0.12
N ILE A 203 1.58 13.06 0.26
CA ILE A 203 0.47 12.54 1.07
C ILE A 203 0.50 13.16 2.47
N LYS A 204 1.67 13.19 3.11
CA LYS A 204 1.85 13.81 4.43
C LYS A 204 1.49 15.30 4.42
N GLU A 205 1.93 16.04 3.41
CA GLU A 205 1.56 17.45 3.25
C GLU A 205 0.05 17.62 3.08
N ARG A 206 -0.59 16.71 2.33
CA ARG A 206 -2.06 16.72 2.18
C ARG A 206 -2.75 16.49 3.52
N TRP A 207 -2.34 15.47 4.28
CA TRP A 207 -2.94 15.18 5.59
C TRP A 207 -2.74 16.34 6.56
N LEU A 208 -1.52 16.86 6.65
CA LEU A 208 -1.20 18.01 7.48
C LEU A 208 -2.10 19.20 7.14
N LYS A 209 -2.28 19.51 5.85
CA LYS A 209 -3.12 20.62 5.40
C LYS A 209 -4.61 20.42 5.64
N PHE A 210 -5.16 19.27 5.31
CA PHE A 210 -6.61 19.07 5.24
C PHE A 210 -7.21 18.35 6.47
N ASN A 211 -6.44 17.52 7.16
CA ASN A 211 -6.91 16.81 8.36
C ASN A 211 -6.46 17.51 9.66
N PHE A 212 -5.38 18.29 9.59
CA PHE A 212 -4.78 18.95 10.76
C PHE A 212 -4.62 20.47 10.59
N GLU A 213 -5.15 21.08 9.53
CA GLU A 213 -5.11 22.54 9.32
C GLU A 213 -3.69 23.17 9.36
N ASN A 214 -2.68 22.39 8.99
CA ASN A 214 -1.24 22.68 9.12
C ASN A 214 -0.67 22.69 10.55
N ASP A 215 -1.41 22.17 11.53
CA ASP A 215 -0.94 21.95 12.89
C ASP A 215 -0.14 20.65 12.99
N LEU A 216 1.18 20.78 12.95
CA LEU A 216 2.11 19.65 13.03
C LEU A 216 2.10 18.98 14.41
N ASP A 217 1.89 19.76 15.48
CA ASP A 217 1.86 19.23 16.84
C ASP A 217 0.59 18.40 17.07
N ALA A 218 -0.55 18.87 16.57
CA ALA A 218 -1.79 18.09 16.55
C ALA A 218 -1.64 16.79 15.74
N ALA A 219 -0.98 16.86 14.58
CA ALA A 219 -0.73 15.69 13.75
C ALA A 219 0.18 14.66 14.45
N ASN A 220 1.29 15.11 15.05
CA ASN A 220 2.24 14.23 15.75
C ASN A 220 1.64 13.55 16.98
N ASN A 221 0.64 14.17 17.63
CA ASN A 221 -0.06 13.61 18.77
C ASN A 221 -1.36 12.89 18.39
N SER A 222 -1.64 12.73 17.10
CA SER A 222 -2.87 12.10 16.63
C SER A 222 -2.90 10.61 16.92
N VAL A 223 -4.02 10.14 17.48
CA VAL A 223 -4.29 8.72 17.69
C VAL A 223 -4.25 7.91 16.38
N ASN A 224 -4.46 8.56 15.23
CA ASN A 224 -4.43 7.94 13.90
C ASN A 224 -3.09 7.31 13.53
N PHE A 225 -1.99 7.73 14.17
CA PHE A 225 -0.62 7.24 13.88
C PHE A 225 -0.05 6.34 15.00
N ASN A 226 -0.84 6.03 16.03
CA ASN A 226 -0.47 5.12 17.14
C ASN A 226 -1.07 3.72 16.94
N GLU A 227 -0.81 2.75 17.81
CA GLU A 227 -1.34 1.36 17.69
C GLU A 227 -2.84 1.21 18.07
N GLY A 228 -3.51 2.33 18.33
CA GLY A 228 -4.86 2.37 18.84
C GLY A 228 -5.01 3.43 19.92
N GLY A 229 -6.19 3.48 20.51
CA GLY A 229 -6.50 4.37 21.62
C GLY A 229 -7.95 4.80 21.62
N THR A 230 -8.20 5.96 22.20
CA THR A 230 -9.55 6.51 22.30
C THR A 230 -9.83 7.48 21.15
N TYR A 231 -10.86 7.19 20.37
CA TYR A 231 -11.23 7.93 19.16
C TYR A 231 -12.54 8.71 19.36
N LEU A 232 -12.59 9.91 18.79
CA LEU A 232 -13.83 10.59 18.43
C LEU A 232 -14.26 10.18 17.02
N ALA A 233 -15.53 10.45 16.67
CA ALA A 233 -16.02 10.22 15.30
C ALA A 233 -15.17 10.95 14.23
N SER A 234 -14.76 12.19 14.52
CA SER A 234 -13.88 12.96 13.63
C SER A 234 -12.53 12.31 13.40
N ASP A 235 -11.97 11.64 14.41
CA ASP A 235 -10.69 10.94 14.30
C ASP A 235 -10.83 9.73 13.36
N LEU A 236 -11.93 8.98 13.49
CA LEU A 236 -12.23 7.83 12.64
C LEU A 236 -12.52 8.27 11.19
N HIS A 237 -13.29 9.33 10.98
CA HIS A 237 -13.50 9.89 9.64
C HIS A 237 -12.19 10.33 8.99
N ASN A 238 -11.32 11.00 9.75
CA ASN A 238 -9.99 11.38 9.29
C ASN A 238 -9.16 10.15 8.91
N ARG A 239 -9.15 9.11 9.76
CA ARG A 239 -8.45 7.85 9.46
C ARG A 239 -8.96 7.18 8.19
N ASN A 240 -10.28 7.08 8.01
CA ASN A 240 -10.89 6.54 6.79
C ASN A 240 -10.45 7.31 5.54
N LEU A 241 -10.47 8.64 5.58
CA LEU A 241 -9.99 9.48 4.46
C LEU A 241 -8.51 9.23 4.15
N MET A 242 -7.66 9.09 5.17
CA MET A 242 -6.24 8.79 5.00
C MET A 242 -6.00 7.41 4.38
N LEU A 243 -6.75 6.39 4.81
CA LEU A 243 -6.69 5.03 4.25
C LEU A 243 -7.12 5.00 2.79
N ASN A 244 -8.23 5.66 2.44
CA ASN A 244 -8.71 5.78 1.05
C ASN A 244 -7.71 6.51 0.14
N GLN A 245 -7.02 7.51 0.69
CA GLN A 245 -5.96 8.19 -0.05
C GLN A 245 -4.79 7.25 -0.32
N MET A 246 -4.34 6.47 0.67
CA MET A 246 -3.26 5.49 0.47
C MET A 246 -3.65 4.39 -0.52
N GLN A 247 -4.88 3.90 -0.45
CA GLN A 247 -5.42 2.95 -1.42
C GLN A 247 -5.35 3.51 -2.85
N SER A 248 -5.79 4.76 -3.03
CA SER A 248 -5.73 5.45 -4.33
C SER A 248 -4.29 5.61 -4.82
N ALA A 249 -3.37 5.95 -3.92
CA ALA A 249 -1.95 6.03 -4.21
C ALA A 249 -1.35 4.68 -4.63
N THR A 250 -1.71 3.60 -3.95
CA THR A 250 -1.31 2.22 -4.30
C THR A 250 -1.75 1.88 -5.73
N ARG A 251 -2.99 2.24 -6.10
CA ARG A 251 -3.52 2.03 -7.45
C ARG A 251 -2.76 2.83 -8.51
N THR A 252 -2.29 4.04 -8.19
CA THR A 252 -1.44 4.78 -9.14
C THR A 252 -0.09 4.10 -9.34
N ILE A 253 0.51 3.52 -8.30
CA ILE A 253 1.73 2.72 -8.46
C ILE A 253 1.49 1.52 -9.39
N HIS A 254 0.35 0.84 -9.25
CA HIS A 254 -0.06 -0.23 -10.16
C HIS A 254 -0.08 0.27 -11.63
N GLN A 255 -0.59 1.48 -11.90
CA GLN A 255 -0.55 2.08 -13.24
C GLN A 255 0.88 2.33 -13.75
N ILE A 256 1.79 2.78 -12.89
CA ILE A 256 3.21 2.98 -13.24
C ILE A 256 3.83 1.65 -13.68
N ILE A 257 3.54 0.55 -12.98
CA ILE A 257 4.06 -0.79 -13.34
C ILE A 257 3.47 -1.28 -14.67
N ASN A 258 2.22 -0.96 -14.97
CA ASN A 258 1.64 -1.27 -16.28
C ASN A 258 2.38 -0.57 -17.44
N TYR A 259 2.93 0.62 -17.22
CA TYR A 259 3.80 1.25 -18.23
C TYR A 259 5.11 0.49 -18.44
N LEU A 260 5.70 -0.09 -17.38
CA LEU A 260 6.86 -0.97 -17.54
C LEU A 260 6.53 -2.20 -18.40
N LEU A 261 5.37 -2.84 -18.21
CA LEU A 261 4.95 -3.98 -19.03
C LEU A 261 4.85 -3.59 -20.52
N LEU A 262 4.30 -2.40 -20.80
CA LEU A 262 4.21 -1.88 -22.17
C LEU A 262 5.59 -1.56 -22.76
N ASP A 263 6.49 -0.95 -21.98
CA ASP A 263 7.86 -0.68 -22.40
C ASP A 263 8.61 -1.99 -22.70
N LEU A 264 8.45 -3.01 -21.84
CA LEU A 264 9.06 -4.33 -22.02
C LEU A 264 8.53 -5.04 -23.28
N ASP A 265 7.23 -4.98 -23.54
CA ASP A 265 6.63 -5.55 -24.74
C ASP A 265 7.19 -4.90 -26.01
N LYS A 266 7.22 -3.57 -26.07
CA LYS A 266 7.82 -2.83 -27.18
C LYS A 266 9.30 -3.17 -27.33
N PHE A 267 10.04 -3.17 -26.22
CA PHE A 267 11.46 -3.51 -26.21
C PHE A 267 11.73 -4.91 -26.76
N VAL A 268 10.90 -5.90 -26.46
CA VAL A 268 11.11 -7.27 -26.95
C VAL A 268 10.77 -7.41 -28.44
N TYR A 269 9.70 -6.77 -28.91
CA TYR A 269 9.17 -7.01 -30.27
C TYR A 269 9.60 -5.99 -31.33
N GLU A 270 10.04 -4.79 -30.95
CA GLU A 270 10.61 -3.84 -31.91
C GLU A 270 12.06 -4.23 -32.24
N TYR A 271 12.30 -4.71 -33.46
CA TYR A 271 13.65 -4.87 -34.01
C TYR A 271 14.13 -3.50 -34.51
N LYS A 272 15.17 -2.96 -33.88
CA LYS A 272 15.98 -1.87 -34.43
C LYS A 272 17.24 -2.46 -35.03
#